data_AF-A0A2U8DY98-F1
#
_entry.id   AF-A0A2U8DY98-F1
#
_cell.length_a   1.000
_cell.length_b   1.000
_cell.length_c   1.000
_cell.angle_alpha   90.00
_cell.angle_beta   90.00
_cell.angle_gamma   90.00
#
_symmetry.space_group_name_H-M   'P 1'
#
loop_
_entity.id
_entity.type
_entity.pdbx_description
1 polymer ?
#
loop_
_entity_poly.entity_id
_entity_poly.type
_entity_poly.pdbx_seq_one_letter_code
_entity_poly.pdbx_strand_id
1 'polypeptide(L)'
;MKVIIINRKRLGVTIIIIGLMLVLFSLERNFDARLKFTALIQNNINSLVQYEVLDKKFTYKLPAEWTAKEQKFPGNEIIYHNDFNTKDSKIHGFVEVWNLNMDLKAFLKESKKISSEQNLYKSYEIKPVKINNRDGYLLEYTIITSNNKAYRGYEYFIKDKNKFIRFSFFVSEDNFRENMPTIFKTIVQTFDYKE
;
A
#
# COMPACT_ATOMS: atom_id res chain seq x y z
N MET A 1 -43.46 0.21 28.39
CA MET A 1 -42.42 1.13 27.87
C MET A 1 -41.39 1.34 28.97
N LYS A 2 -40.09 1.12 28.71
CA LYS A 2 -39.04 1.39 29.71
C LYS A 2 -38.70 2.89 29.69
N VAL A 3 -39.03 3.59 30.77
CA VAL A 3 -38.67 5.01 30.95
C VAL A 3 -37.20 5.07 31.35
N ILE A 4 -36.34 5.59 30.47
CA ILE A 4 -34.94 5.84 30.79
C ILE A 4 -34.87 7.13 31.59
N ILE A 5 -34.59 7.04 32.89
CA ILE A 5 -34.34 8.20 33.75
C ILE A 5 -32.89 8.65 33.48
N ILE A 6 -32.72 9.69 32.67
CA ILE A 6 -31.39 10.18 32.31
C ILE A 6 -30.92 11.26 33.28
N ASN A 7 -29.76 11.06 33.90
CA ASN A 7 -29.13 12.05 34.75
C ASN A 7 -28.56 13.20 33.90
N ARG A 8 -29.18 14.39 33.96
CA ARG A 8 -28.81 15.58 33.18
C ARG A 8 -27.34 15.97 33.29
N LYS A 9 -26.70 15.78 34.45
CA LYS A 9 -25.26 16.07 34.64
C LYS A 9 -24.38 15.09 33.88
N ARG A 10 -24.72 13.79 33.89
CA ARG A 10 -24.00 12.77 33.10
C ARG A 10 -24.20 12.98 31.61
N LEU A 11 -25.41 13.37 31.19
CA LEU A 11 -25.75 13.69 29.79
C LEU A 11 -24.86 14.79 29.22
N GLY A 12 -24.70 15.91 29.95
CA GLY A 12 -23.86 17.02 29.52
C GLY A 12 -22.40 16.61 29.34
N VAL A 13 -21.84 15.83 30.28
CA VAL A 13 -20.46 15.31 30.18
C VAL A 13 -20.31 14.37 28.99
N THR A 14 -21.25 13.47 28.74
CA THR A 14 -21.20 12.56 27.57
C THR A 14 -21.23 13.33 26.25
N ILE A 15 -22.06 14.38 26.14
CA ILE A 15 -22.12 15.22 24.93
C ILE A 15 -20.78 15.92 24.69
N ILE A 16 -20.14 16.45 25.74
CA ILE A 16 -18.82 17.10 25.64
C ILE A 16 -17.77 16.10 25.16
N ILE A 17 -17.75 14.87 25.71
CA ILE A 17 -16.79 13.84 25.31
C ILE A 17 -16.98 13.45 23.83
N ILE A 18 -18.22 13.25 23.39
CA ILE A 18 -18.52 12.93 21.98
C ILE A 18 -18.10 14.09 21.07
N GLY A 19 -18.38 15.33 21.46
CA GLY A 19 -17.95 16.53 20.73
C GLY A 19 -16.43 16.60 20.59
N LEU A 20 -15.70 16.33 21.68
CA LEU A 20 -14.24 16.31 21.69
C LEU A 20 -13.69 15.20 20.76
N MET A 21 -14.29 14.01 20.79
CA MET A 21 -13.92 12.90 19.92
C MET A 21 -14.10 13.27 18.43
N LEU A 22 -15.19 13.95 18.08
CA LEU A 22 -15.43 14.41 16.70
C LEU A 22 -14.41 15.46 16.25
N VAL A 23 -14.03 16.39 17.13
CA VAL A 23 -12.99 17.40 16.84
C VAL A 23 -11.63 16.73 16.62
N LEU A 24 -11.22 15.82 17.50
CA LEU A 24 -9.96 15.07 17.37
C LEU A 24 -9.93 14.25 16.08
N PHE A 25 -11.01 13.56 15.77
CA PHE A 25 -11.13 12.78 14.53
C PHE A 25 -11.03 13.66 13.27
N SER A 26 -11.59 14.87 13.31
CA SER A 26 -11.53 15.83 12.20
C SER A 26 -10.12 16.42 12.02
N LEU A 27 -9.42 16.68 13.12
CA LEU A 27 -8.01 17.12 13.11
C LEU A 27 -7.10 16.02 12.54
N GLU A 28 -7.28 14.78 12.98
CA GLU A 28 -6.52 13.62 12.50
C GLU A 28 -6.63 13.45 10.99
N ARG A 29 -7.86 13.50 10.43
CA ARG A 29 -8.07 13.38 8.98
C ARG A 29 -7.40 14.50 8.18
N ASN A 30 -7.48 15.74 8.65
CA ASN A 30 -6.82 16.86 7.98
C ASN A 30 -5.30 16.76 8.05
N PHE A 31 -4.77 16.28 9.18
CA PHE A 31 -3.34 16.08 9.36
C PHE A 31 -2.80 14.98 8.44
N ASP A 32 -3.49 13.84 8.34
CA ASP A 32 -3.13 12.73 7.44
C ASP A 32 -3.10 13.19 5.97
N ALA A 33 -4.09 13.97 5.52
CA ALA A 33 -4.11 14.53 4.17
C ALA A 33 -2.92 15.45 3.88
N ARG A 34 -2.58 16.34 4.83
CA ARG A 34 -1.42 17.24 4.70
C ARG A 34 -0.09 16.49 4.69
N LEU A 35 0.04 15.44 5.51
CA LEU A 35 1.24 14.60 5.55
C LEU A 35 1.47 13.88 4.23
N LYS A 36 0.43 13.31 3.63
CA LYS A 36 0.52 12.66 2.31
C LYS A 36 1.00 13.62 1.24
N PHE A 37 0.35 14.80 1.16
CA PHE A 37 0.73 15.83 0.20
C PHE A 37 2.18 16.32 0.39
N THR A 38 2.57 16.58 1.64
CA THR A 38 3.93 17.00 1.98
C THR A 38 4.96 15.93 1.62
N ALA A 39 4.66 14.65 1.90
CA ALA A 39 5.55 13.54 1.56
C ALA A 39 5.77 13.42 0.04
N LEU A 40 4.73 13.65 -0.78
CA LEU A 40 4.86 13.65 -2.23
C LEU A 40 5.76 14.81 -2.70
N ILE A 41 5.50 16.04 -2.26
CA ILE A 41 6.27 17.23 -2.66
C ILE A 41 7.74 17.13 -2.25
N GLN A 42 8.03 16.70 -1.03
CA GLN A 42 9.42 16.51 -0.55
C GLN A 42 10.21 15.49 -1.38
N ASN A 43 9.54 14.67 -2.17
CA ASN A 43 10.14 13.68 -3.04
C ASN A 43 10.01 14.03 -4.52
N ASN A 44 9.81 15.32 -4.82
CA ASN A 44 9.68 15.86 -6.18
C ASN A 44 8.53 15.23 -6.98
N ILE A 45 7.49 14.73 -6.30
CA ILE A 45 6.28 14.22 -6.94
C ILE A 45 5.27 15.37 -7.00
N ASN A 46 5.28 16.10 -8.12
CA ASN A 46 4.41 17.25 -8.34
C ASN A 46 3.06 16.88 -8.99
N SER A 47 3.01 15.72 -9.66
CA SER A 47 1.83 15.26 -10.38
C SER A 47 1.81 13.73 -10.47
N LEU A 48 0.60 13.19 -10.65
CA LEU A 48 0.35 11.75 -10.76
C LEU A 48 -0.38 11.46 -12.07
N VAL A 49 0.06 10.43 -12.80
CA VAL A 49 -0.59 9.92 -14.01
C VAL A 49 -1.44 8.72 -13.64
N GLN A 50 -2.67 8.68 -14.14
CA GLN A 50 -3.58 7.57 -13.93
C GLN A 50 -3.37 6.46 -14.95
N TYR A 51 -3.38 5.22 -14.47
CA TYR A 51 -3.34 3.99 -15.24
C TYR A 51 -4.69 3.29 -15.08
N GLU A 52 -5.25 2.83 -16.20
CA GLU A 52 -6.50 2.07 -16.24
C GLU A 52 -6.19 0.62 -16.56
N VAL A 53 -6.84 -0.30 -15.86
CA VAL A 53 -6.51 -1.74 -15.89
C VAL A 53 -7.78 -2.56 -16.00
N LEU A 54 -7.70 -3.67 -16.75
CA LEU A 54 -8.81 -4.62 -16.99
C LEU A 54 -10.08 -3.89 -17.45
N ASP A 55 -9.99 -3.15 -18.57
CA ASP A 55 -11.10 -2.38 -19.14
C ASP A 55 -11.71 -1.38 -18.14
N LYS A 56 -10.86 -0.65 -17.41
CA LYS A 56 -11.21 0.40 -16.44
C LYS A 56 -11.89 -0.07 -15.15
N LYS A 57 -11.91 -1.37 -14.88
CA LYS A 57 -12.38 -1.92 -13.59
C LYS A 57 -11.47 -1.51 -12.42
N PHE A 58 -10.19 -1.32 -12.70
CA PHE A 58 -9.19 -0.87 -11.74
C PHE A 58 -8.50 0.38 -12.27
N THR A 59 -8.26 1.34 -11.39
CA THR A 59 -7.36 2.47 -11.65
C THR A 59 -6.39 2.66 -10.51
N TYR A 60 -5.21 3.17 -10.83
CA TYR A 60 -4.23 3.64 -9.86
C TYR A 60 -3.43 4.77 -10.48
N LYS A 61 -2.60 5.44 -9.68
CA LYS A 61 -1.75 6.51 -10.16
C LYS A 61 -0.31 6.30 -9.75
N LEU A 62 0.61 6.63 -10.66
CA LEU A 62 2.04 6.71 -10.38
C LEU A 62 2.53 8.15 -10.58
N PRO A 63 3.63 8.57 -9.95
CA PRO A 63 4.27 9.84 -10.26
C PRO A 63 4.54 9.99 -11.76
N ALA A 64 4.21 11.17 -12.32
CA ALA A 64 4.35 11.43 -13.76
C ALA A 64 5.80 11.32 -14.26
N GLU A 65 6.76 11.54 -13.37
CA GLU A 65 8.19 11.47 -13.67
C GLU A 65 8.74 10.04 -13.71
N TRP A 66 7.95 9.04 -13.29
CA TRP A 66 8.36 7.64 -13.34
C TRP A 66 8.11 7.07 -14.72
N THR A 67 9.02 6.23 -15.20
CA THR A 67 8.78 5.47 -16.42
C THR A 67 7.99 4.23 -16.03
N ALA A 68 6.94 3.91 -16.78
CA ALA A 68 6.19 2.68 -16.58
C ALA A 68 6.03 1.92 -17.91
N LYS A 69 6.01 0.59 -17.83
CA LYS A 69 5.88 -0.28 -19.00
C LYS A 69 5.03 -1.50 -18.68
N GLU A 70 3.89 -1.60 -19.35
CA GLU A 70 3.04 -2.78 -19.29
C GLU A 70 3.70 -3.96 -20.02
N GLN A 71 3.65 -5.13 -19.39
CA GLN A 71 4.13 -6.38 -19.96
C GLN A 71 3.07 -7.48 -19.81
N LYS A 72 3.05 -8.40 -20.76
CA LYS A 72 2.15 -9.57 -20.73
C LYS A 72 2.94 -10.81 -20.34
N PHE A 73 2.44 -11.54 -19.36
CA PHE A 73 3.00 -12.79 -18.90
C PHE A 73 2.19 -13.98 -19.42
N PRO A 74 2.84 -15.09 -19.77
CA PRO A 74 2.16 -16.34 -20.04
C PRO A 74 1.65 -16.98 -18.74
N GLY A 75 0.61 -17.81 -18.85
CA GLY A 75 -0.04 -18.40 -17.67
C GLY A 75 -0.98 -17.38 -17.04
N ASN A 76 -2.27 -17.68 -17.02
CA ASN A 76 -3.33 -16.77 -16.59
C ASN A 76 -3.30 -16.45 -15.06
N GLU A 77 -2.17 -16.62 -14.39
CA GLU A 77 -1.96 -16.28 -12.98
C GLU A 77 -1.83 -14.77 -12.82
N ILE A 78 -0.96 -14.14 -13.63
CA ILE A 78 -0.77 -12.69 -13.68
C ILE A 78 -1.57 -12.14 -14.85
N ILE A 79 -2.69 -11.46 -14.57
CA ILE A 79 -3.58 -10.92 -15.60
C ILE A 79 -3.28 -9.46 -15.95
N TYR A 80 -2.42 -8.81 -15.16
CA TYR A 80 -1.89 -7.48 -15.44
C TYR A 80 -0.52 -7.33 -14.77
N HIS A 81 0.43 -6.72 -15.47
CA HIS A 81 1.73 -6.36 -14.92
C HIS A 81 2.22 -5.06 -15.57
N ASN A 82 2.65 -4.12 -14.74
CA ASN A 82 3.24 -2.87 -15.19
C ASN A 82 4.44 -2.52 -14.33
N ASP A 83 5.63 -2.62 -14.92
CA ASP A 83 6.88 -2.20 -14.29
C ASP A 83 6.91 -0.69 -14.14
N PHE A 84 7.59 -0.18 -13.12
CA PHE A 84 7.95 1.23 -13.02
C PHE A 84 9.34 1.46 -12.45
N ASN A 85 9.94 2.59 -12.80
CA ASN A 85 11.18 3.08 -12.20
C ASN A 85 11.22 4.61 -12.06
N THR A 86 11.99 5.09 -11.09
CA THR A 86 12.37 6.51 -11.03
C THR A 86 13.44 6.84 -12.07
N LYS A 87 13.53 8.11 -12.49
CA LYS A 87 14.58 8.58 -13.42
C LYS A 87 16.01 8.32 -12.93
N ASP A 88 16.21 8.35 -11.61
CA ASP A 88 17.50 8.08 -10.97
C ASP A 88 17.70 6.58 -10.64
N SER A 89 16.77 5.72 -11.04
CA SER A 89 16.76 4.27 -10.81
C SER A 89 16.85 3.84 -9.33
N LYS A 90 16.63 4.76 -8.39
CA LYS A 90 16.68 4.46 -6.95
C LYS A 90 15.46 3.69 -6.46
N ILE A 91 14.31 3.92 -7.08
CA ILE A 91 13.08 3.18 -6.80
C ILE A 91 12.70 2.46 -8.09
N HIS A 92 12.50 1.16 -7.99
CA HIS A 92 11.92 0.35 -9.05
C HIS A 92 10.88 -0.60 -8.45
N GLY A 93 10.02 -1.14 -9.30
CA GLY A 93 8.91 -1.93 -8.81
C GLY A 93 7.93 -2.25 -9.91
N PHE A 94 6.76 -2.75 -9.50
CA PHE A 94 5.69 -3.09 -10.41
C PHE A 94 4.34 -3.04 -9.72
N VAL A 95 3.30 -2.94 -10.55
CA VAL A 95 1.90 -3.16 -10.16
C VAL A 95 1.37 -4.37 -10.89
N GLU A 96 0.84 -5.33 -10.14
CA GLU A 96 0.32 -6.58 -10.67
C GLU A 96 -1.11 -6.84 -10.22
N VAL A 97 -1.88 -7.53 -11.06
CA VAL A 97 -3.13 -8.17 -10.68
C VAL A 97 -3.00 -9.66 -10.88
N TRP A 98 -3.25 -10.41 -9.82
CA TRP A 98 -3.15 -11.86 -9.80
C TRP A 98 -4.51 -12.51 -9.63
N ASN A 99 -4.73 -13.61 -10.32
CA ASN A 99 -5.78 -14.56 -9.97
C ASN A 99 -5.37 -15.32 -8.71
N LEU A 100 -6.28 -15.39 -7.75
CA LEU A 100 -6.05 -15.99 -6.44
C LEU A 100 -6.87 -17.27 -6.33
N ASN A 101 -6.18 -18.41 -6.32
CA ASN A 101 -6.77 -19.75 -6.20
C ASN A 101 -6.79 -20.28 -4.76
N MET A 102 -6.25 -19.53 -3.79
CA MET A 102 -6.13 -19.90 -2.38
C MET A 102 -6.30 -18.68 -1.48
N ASP A 103 -6.32 -18.83 -0.15
CA ASP A 103 -6.36 -17.64 0.72
C ASP A 103 -5.06 -16.81 0.59
N LEU A 104 -5.18 -15.48 0.57
CA LEU A 104 -4.05 -14.57 0.42
C LEU A 104 -2.99 -14.75 1.51
N LYS A 105 -3.39 -14.99 2.76
CA LYS A 105 -2.44 -15.23 3.84
C LYS A 105 -1.67 -16.53 3.64
N ALA A 106 -2.33 -17.55 3.11
CA ALA A 106 -1.70 -18.82 2.77
C ALA A 106 -0.75 -18.66 1.58
N PHE A 107 -1.16 -17.92 0.54
CA PHE A 107 -0.30 -17.54 -0.59
C PHE A 107 0.99 -16.88 -0.10
N LEU A 108 0.90 -15.84 0.75
CA LEU A 108 2.07 -15.12 1.26
C LEU A 108 3.01 -16.00 2.10
N LYS A 109 2.48 -17.00 2.82
CA LYS A 109 3.32 -17.96 3.55
C LYS A 109 4.09 -18.87 2.61
N GLU A 110 3.45 -19.35 1.55
CA GLU A 110 4.10 -20.19 0.54
C GLU A 110 5.13 -19.39 -0.26
N SER A 111 4.78 -18.17 -0.68
CA SER A 111 5.71 -17.25 -1.35
C SER A 111 6.94 -16.96 -0.48
N LYS A 112 6.77 -16.78 0.84
CA LYS A 112 7.90 -16.62 1.77
C LYS A 112 8.82 -17.83 1.76
N LYS A 113 8.25 -19.03 1.85
CA LYS A 113 9.00 -20.29 1.90
C LYS A 113 9.87 -20.44 0.65
N ILE A 114 9.26 -20.31 -0.53
CA ILE A 114 9.94 -20.39 -1.82
C ILE A 114 11.02 -19.30 -1.92
N SER A 115 10.69 -18.05 -1.58
CA SER A 115 11.64 -16.95 -1.69
C SER A 115 12.83 -17.09 -0.74
N SER A 116 12.65 -17.71 0.43
CA SER A 116 13.73 -17.93 1.40
C SER A 116 14.75 -18.98 0.94
N GLU A 117 14.40 -19.81 -0.05
CA GLU A 117 15.35 -20.73 -0.70
C GLU A 117 16.29 -19.99 -1.66
N GLN A 118 15.84 -18.84 -2.19
CA GLN A 118 16.54 -18.08 -3.22
C GLN A 118 17.21 -16.81 -2.69
N ASN A 119 16.74 -16.27 -1.56
CA ASN A 119 17.16 -14.98 -1.03
C ASN A 119 17.63 -15.06 0.42
N LEU A 120 18.69 -14.31 0.73
CA LEU A 120 19.17 -14.11 2.11
C LEU A 120 18.46 -12.90 2.73
N TYR A 121 17.56 -13.16 3.67
CA TYR A 121 16.83 -12.11 4.39
C TYR A 121 17.57 -11.63 5.64
N LYS A 122 17.80 -10.32 5.73
CA LYS A 122 18.23 -9.64 6.98
C LYS A 122 17.05 -9.37 7.90
N SER A 123 15.89 -9.05 7.33
CA SER A 123 14.62 -8.82 8.03
C SER A 123 13.47 -9.24 7.12
N TYR A 124 12.36 -9.67 7.72
CA TYR A 124 11.14 -10.01 6.98
C TYR A 124 9.93 -9.94 7.91
N GLU A 125 8.94 -9.15 7.53
CA GLU A 125 7.71 -8.96 8.29
C GLU A 125 6.47 -8.94 7.39
N ILE A 126 5.37 -9.51 7.88
CA ILE A 126 4.06 -9.44 7.24
C ILE A 126 3.10 -8.77 8.21
N LYS A 127 2.56 -7.61 7.84
CA LYS A 127 1.61 -6.83 8.67
C LYS A 127 0.24 -6.80 8.00
N PRO A 128 -0.87 -7.03 8.73
CA PRO A 128 -2.19 -6.72 8.19
C PRO A 128 -2.29 -5.20 7.96
N VAL A 129 -2.88 -4.80 6.85
CA VAL A 129 -3.08 -3.39 6.49
C VAL A 129 -4.44 -3.18 5.86
N LYS A 130 -4.98 -1.97 5.99
CA LYS A 130 -6.20 -1.55 5.32
C LYS A 130 -5.89 -0.46 4.30
N ILE A 131 -6.19 -0.71 3.02
CA ILE A 131 -6.04 0.24 1.92
C ILE A 131 -7.43 0.54 1.38
N ASN A 132 -7.88 1.80 1.47
CA ASN A 132 -9.20 2.25 1.00
C ASN A 132 -10.33 1.32 1.46
N ASN A 133 -10.36 1.03 2.76
CA ASN A 133 -11.30 0.13 3.43
C ASN A 133 -11.25 -1.35 3.00
N ARG A 134 -10.27 -1.76 2.19
CA ARG A 134 -10.04 -3.17 1.83
C ARG A 134 -8.93 -3.77 2.67
N ASP A 135 -9.13 -5.02 3.05
CA ASP A 135 -8.14 -5.78 3.80
C ASP A 135 -6.99 -6.23 2.90
N GLY A 136 -5.79 -6.26 3.47
CA GLY A 136 -4.59 -6.63 2.77
C GLY A 136 -3.43 -6.92 3.71
N TYR A 137 -2.27 -7.12 3.11
CA TYR A 137 -1.02 -7.32 3.83
C TYR A 137 0.07 -6.41 3.27
N LEU A 138 0.87 -5.86 4.17
CA LEU A 138 2.12 -5.19 3.86
C LEU A 138 3.27 -6.13 4.19
N LEU A 139 4.09 -6.41 3.19
CA LEU A 139 5.33 -7.14 3.30
C LEU A 139 6.48 -6.14 3.37
N GLU A 140 7.27 -6.21 4.42
CA GLU A 140 8.47 -5.39 4.60
C GLU A 140 9.65 -6.33 4.82
N TYR A 141 10.69 -6.21 4.00
CA TYR A 141 11.86 -7.06 4.15
C TYR A 141 13.12 -6.39 3.62
N THR A 142 14.27 -6.90 4.05
CA THR A 142 15.57 -6.54 3.51
C THR A 142 16.27 -7.80 3.02
N ILE A 143 16.62 -7.85 1.73
CA ILE A 143 17.44 -8.92 1.15
C ILE A 143 18.89 -8.48 0.98
N ILE A 144 19.82 -9.41 1.12
CA ILE A 144 21.23 -9.23 0.77
C ILE A 144 21.48 -9.98 -0.54
N THR A 145 21.92 -9.24 -1.55
CA THR A 145 22.30 -9.80 -2.86
C THR A 145 23.66 -10.50 -2.77
N SER A 146 23.99 -11.33 -3.77
CA SER A 146 25.29 -11.99 -3.88
C SER A 146 26.49 -11.03 -3.84
N ASN A 147 26.31 -9.79 -4.29
CA ASN A 147 27.32 -8.74 -4.25
C ASN A 147 27.36 -7.97 -2.91
N ASN A 148 26.78 -8.54 -1.86
CA ASN A 148 26.67 -7.97 -0.51
C ASN A 148 25.96 -6.60 -0.45
N LYS A 149 25.12 -6.28 -1.45
CA LYS A 149 24.27 -5.08 -1.43
C LYS A 149 22.92 -5.41 -0.82
N ALA A 150 22.44 -4.55 0.07
CA ALA A 150 21.15 -4.67 0.71
C ALA A 150 20.05 -3.90 -0.05
N TYR A 151 18.89 -4.51 -0.20
CA TYR A 151 17.69 -3.90 -0.78
C TYR A 151 16.50 -4.08 0.14
N ARG A 152 15.73 -3.01 0.32
CA ARG A 152 14.44 -3.02 1.02
C ARG A 152 13.31 -3.23 0.03
N GLY A 153 12.46 -4.20 0.32
CA GLY A 153 11.20 -4.46 -0.37
C GLY A 153 10.03 -3.99 0.49
N TYR A 154 9.15 -3.18 -0.11
CA TYR A 154 7.85 -2.81 0.42
C TYR A 154 6.78 -3.28 -0.55
N GLU A 155 5.97 -4.26 -0.13
CA GLU A 155 4.98 -4.85 -1.01
C GLU A 155 3.59 -4.85 -0.39
N TYR A 156 2.63 -4.26 -1.09
CA TYR A 156 1.24 -4.16 -0.65
C TYR A 156 0.38 -5.14 -1.43
N PHE A 157 -0.24 -6.07 -0.72
CA PHE A 157 -1.16 -7.06 -1.26
C PHE A 157 -2.58 -6.70 -0.84
N ILE A 158 -3.43 -6.32 -1.78
CA ILE A 158 -4.80 -5.87 -1.53
C ILE A 158 -5.75 -6.94 -2.03
N LYS A 159 -6.55 -7.52 -1.12
CA LYS A 159 -7.48 -8.60 -1.45
C LYS A 159 -8.66 -8.08 -2.26
N ASP A 160 -9.01 -8.76 -3.34
CA ASP A 160 -10.20 -8.48 -4.16
C ASP A 160 -10.88 -9.77 -4.61
N LYS A 161 -11.89 -10.24 -3.87
CA LYS A 161 -12.63 -11.49 -4.17
C LYS A 161 -11.68 -12.68 -4.43
N ASN A 162 -11.59 -13.12 -5.68
CA ASN A 162 -10.74 -14.21 -6.18
C ASN A 162 -9.45 -13.71 -6.84
N LYS A 163 -9.02 -12.50 -6.51
CA LYS A 163 -7.83 -11.82 -7.01
C LYS A 163 -7.12 -11.08 -5.88
N PHE A 164 -5.92 -10.62 -6.16
CA PHE A 164 -5.30 -9.57 -5.39
C PHE A 164 -4.56 -8.60 -6.31
N ILE A 165 -4.44 -7.36 -5.85
CA ILE A 165 -3.54 -6.38 -6.44
C ILE A 165 -2.26 -6.35 -5.61
N ARG A 166 -1.12 -6.34 -6.28
CA ARG A 166 0.20 -6.25 -5.67
C ARG A 166 0.91 -4.99 -6.16
N PHE A 167 1.34 -4.14 -5.23
CA PHE A 167 2.26 -3.05 -5.52
C PHE A 167 3.59 -3.38 -4.84
N SER A 168 4.66 -3.48 -5.61
CA SER A 168 5.99 -3.79 -5.08
C SER A 168 6.93 -2.62 -5.33
N PHE A 169 7.61 -2.17 -4.28
CA PHE A 169 8.62 -1.11 -4.34
C PHE A 169 9.94 -1.64 -3.78
N PHE A 170 11.00 -1.45 -4.55
CA PHE A 170 12.35 -1.89 -4.21
C PHE A 170 13.31 -0.72 -4.22
N VAL A 171 14.09 -0.60 -3.15
CA VAL A 171 15.06 0.49 -2.96
C VAL A 171 16.33 -0.10 -2.37
N SER A 172 17.50 0.27 -2.88
CA SER A 172 18.76 -0.08 -2.21
C SER A 172 18.81 0.57 -0.83
N GLU A 173 19.34 -0.13 0.17
CA GLU A 173 19.45 0.36 1.55
C GLU A 173 20.06 1.77 1.63
N ASP A 174 21.13 2.03 0.86
CA ASP A 174 21.85 3.32 0.83
C ASP A 174 21.01 4.50 0.30
N ASN A 175 19.95 4.21 -0.45
CA ASN A 175 19.04 5.22 -1.01
C ASN A 175 17.73 5.32 -0.23
N PHE A 176 17.52 4.49 0.79
CA PHE A 176 16.30 4.48 1.57
C PHE A 176 16.18 5.76 2.41
N ARG A 177 14.99 6.35 2.42
CA ARG A 177 14.65 7.50 3.27
C ARG A 177 13.44 7.17 4.12
N GLU A 178 13.43 7.64 5.37
CA GLU A 178 12.37 7.37 6.36
C GLU A 178 10.96 7.78 5.91
N ASN A 179 10.84 8.73 4.98
CA ASN A 179 9.54 9.14 4.43
C ASN A 179 9.03 8.26 3.28
N MET A 180 9.86 7.36 2.72
CA MET A 180 9.47 6.50 1.59
C MET A 180 8.26 5.60 1.87
N PRO A 181 8.13 4.95 3.05
CA PRO A 181 6.93 4.15 3.34
C PRO A 181 5.63 4.95 3.25
N THR A 182 5.65 6.23 3.66
CA THR A 182 4.50 7.13 3.53
C THR A 182 4.19 7.43 2.07
N ILE A 183 5.21 7.63 1.22
CA ILE A 183 5.03 7.83 -0.23
C ILE A 183 4.42 6.59 -0.86
N PHE A 184 4.98 5.41 -0.61
CA PHE A 184 4.50 4.15 -1.16
C PHE A 184 3.05 3.90 -0.78
N LYS A 185 2.72 4.07 0.51
CA LYS A 185 1.34 3.98 0.98
C LYS A 185 0.43 4.99 0.29
N THR A 186 0.89 6.23 0.08
CA THR A 186 0.11 7.28 -0.61
C THR A 186 -0.18 6.90 -2.06
N ILE A 187 0.82 6.38 -2.78
CA ILE A 187 0.67 5.86 -4.15
C ILE A 187 -0.34 4.70 -4.17
N VAL A 188 -0.18 3.74 -3.27
CA VAL A 188 -1.09 2.58 -3.15
C VAL A 188 -2.52 3.02 -2.83
N GLN A 189 -2.71 4.07 -2.03
CA GLN A 189 -4.02 4.65 -1.73
C GLN A 189 -4.68 5.38 -2.91
N THR A 190 -3.97 5.62 -4.02
CA THR A 190 -4.60 6.11 -5.26
C THR A 190 -5.39 5.03 -5.98
N PHE A 191 -5.25 3.78 -5.55
CA PHE A 191 -6.04 2.66 -6.04
C PHE A 191 -7.54 2.93 -5.87
N ASP A 192 -8.25 2.83 -6.98
CA ASP A 192 -9.70 2.83 -6.99
C ASP A 192 -10.23 1.66 -7.84
N TYR A 193 -11.34 1.08 -7.40
CA TYR A 193 -12.00 -0.02 -8.06
C TYR A 193 -13.42 0.41 -8.42
N LYS A 194 -13.72 0.35 -9.71
CA LYS A 194 -15.07 0.60 -10.23
C LYS A 194 -15.78 -0.73 -10.31
N GLU A 195 -16.73 -0.95 -9.38
CA GLU A 195 -17.62 -2.12 -9.41
C GLU A 195 -18.47 -2.16 -10.68
#